data_AF-A0A1J3HEV1-F1
#
_entry.id   AF-A0A1J3HEV1-F1
#
_cell.length_a   1.000
_cell.length_b   1.000
_cell.length_c   1.000
_cell.angle_alpha   90.00
_cell.angle_beta   90.00
_cell.angle_gamma   90.00
#
_symmetry.space_group_name_H-M   'P 1'
#
loop_
_entity.id
_entity.type
_entity.pdbx_description
1 polymer ?
#
loop_
_entity_poly.entity_id
_entity_poly.type
_entity_poly.pdbx_seq_one_letter_code
_entity_poly.pdbx_strand_id
1 'polypeptide(L)'
;GNPDLCVAASCQNNEKKAGKSAYMIPLVASGAGVIGLVIAIALFLLYQKRHRSGGSNSVRNGPLDTTKRYYKYSEVVKMTNNFERVLGKGGFGKVYHGVLNDDQV
;
A
#
# COMPACT_ATOMS: atom_id res chain seq x y z
N GLY A 1 24.96 42.19 60.90
CA GLY A 1 23.79 42.98 60.46
C GLY A 1 24.15 43.61 59.14
N ASN A 2 23.33 43.34 58.12
CA ASN A 2 23.47 43.64 56.69
C ASN A 2 23.18 45.15 56.40
N PRO A 3 23.02 45.56 55.12
CA PRO A 3 23.96 45.91 54.04
C PRO A 3 23.82 47.40 53.63
N ASP A 4 24.64 47.88 52.69
CA ASP A 4 24.40 49.01 51.75
C ASP A 4 25.78 49.64 51.47
N LEU A 5 26.43 49.44 50.33
CA LEU A 5 25.98 49.91 49.03
C LEU A 5 26.77 49.18 47.94
N CYS A 6 26.05 48.42 47.12
CA CYS A 6 26.29 48.28 45.68
C CYS A 6 25.15 47.42 45.14
N VAL A 7 23.91 47.91 45.26
CA VAL A 7 22.83 47.44 44.41
C VAL A 7 23.13 48.02 43.03
N ALA A 8 23.90 47.25 42.26
CA ALA A 8 23.87 47.28 40.82
C ALA A 8 22.41 47.46 40.42
N ALA A 9 22.10 48.54 39.72
CA ALA A 9 20.78 48.76 39.16
C ALA A 9 20.38 47.46 38.46
N SER A 10 19.47 46.73 39.11
CA SER A 10 18.98 45.45 38.69
C SER A 10 18.24 45.69 37.39
N CYS A 11 18.94 45.51 36.27
CA CYS A 11 18.35 45.51 34.96
C CYS A 11 17.25 44.46 34.95
N GLN A 12 16.06 44.91 34.61
CA GLN A 12 14.85 44.13 34.49
C GLN A 12 15.10 42.84 33.70
N ASN A 13 14.45 41.78 34.19
CA ASN A 13 14.24 40.49 33.55
C ASN A 13 14.00 40.62 32.03
N ASN A 14 14.54 39.69 31.26
CA ASN A 14 13.75 38.64 30.58
C ASN A 14 14.65 37.80 29.65
N GLU A 15 14.64 36.49 29.93
CA GLU A 15 14.81 35.34 29.04
C GLU A 15 15.40 35.47 27.61
N LYS A 16 16.33 34.52 27.36
CA LYS A 16 16.51 33.63 26.19
C LYS A 16 17.67 33.88 25.21
N LYS A 17 18.54 32.84 25.22
CA LYS A 17 19.23 32.17 24.09
C LYS A 17 20.44 32.89 23.48
N ALA A 18 21.49 32.23 22.98
CA ALA A 18 21.99 30.85 22.99
C ALA A 18 23.33 30.82 22.20
N GLY A 19 24.13 29.77 22.42
CA GLY A 19 25.08 29.22 21.43
C GLY A 19 26.55 29.25 21.88
N LYS A 20 27.39 28.23 21.65
CA LYS A 20 27.32 27.04 20.78
C LYS A 20 28.37 26.04 21.31
N SER A 21 28.03 24.78 21.59
CA SER A 21 29.02 23.71 21.75
C SER A 21 28.81 22.66 20.68
N ALA A 22 29.81 22.53 19.82
CA ALA A 22 29.83 21.68 18.65
C ALA A 22 30.03 20.21 19.02
N TYR A 23 29.25 19.36 18.34
CA TYR A 23 29.59 18.02 17.90
C TYR A 23 30.05 17.00 18.96
N MET A 24 29.07 16.31 19.58
CA MET A 24 29.11 14.85 19.73
C MET A 24 27.68 14.29 19.63
N ILE A 25 27.53 13.44 18.61
CA ILE A 25 26.45 12.52 18.24
C ILE A 25 26.04 11.69 19.50
N PRO A 26 24.77 11.29 19.73
CA PRO A 26 24.08 10.45 18.76
C PRO A 26 22.57 10.57 18.63
N LEU A 27 22.11 10.56 17.37
CA LEU A 27 20.96 9.80 16.91
C LEU A 27 19.55 10.12 17.47
N VAL A 28 19.36 11.03 18.41
CA VAL A 28 18.04 11.31 19.00
C VAL A 28 17.87 12.79 19.37
N ALA A 29 17.81 13.70 18.39
CA ALA A 29 17.44 15.10 18.66
C ALA A 29 16.65 15.82 17.56
N SER A 30 16.24 15.11 16.50
CA SER A 30 15.20 15.63 15.61
C SER A 30 14.28 14.49 15.23
N GLY A 31 13.29 14.26 16.08
CA GLY A 31 12.22 13.28 15.81
C GLY A 31 11.55 13.56 14.47
N ALA A 32 11.51 14.81 14.02
CA ALA A 32 10.96 15.19 12.72
C ALA A 32 11.63 14.47 11.54
N GLY A 33 12.96 14.30 11.56
CA GLY A 33 13.69 13.61 10.49
C GLY A 33 13.41 12.11 10.48
N VAL A 34 13.42 11.48 11.66
CA VAL A 34 13.11 10.06 11.82
C VAL A 34 11.65 9.77 11.46
N ILE A 35 10.73 10.61 11.92
CA ILE A 35 9.30 10.53 11.58
C ILE A 35 9.11 10.71 10.07
N GLY A 36 9.77 11.70 9.45
CA GLY A 36 9.71 11.91 8.00
C GLY A 36 10.22 10.70 7.21
N LEU A 37 11.32 10.08 7.65
CA LEU A 37 11.89 8.91 7.00
C LEU A 37 10.98 7.67 7.17
N VAL A 38 10.40 7.47 8.35
CA VAL A 38 9.40 6.40 8.60
C VAL A 38 8.16 6.60 7.73
N ILE A 39 7.66 7.84 7.61
CA ILE A 39 6.52 8.18 6.75
C ILE A 39 6.87 7.92 5.27
N ALA A 40 8.05 8.33 4.81
CA ALA A 40 8.49 8.11 3.43
C ALA A 40 8.62 6.61 3.09
N ILE A 41 9.18 5.81 4.01
CA ILE A 41 9.24 4.35 3.85
C ILE A 41 7.84 3.74 3.82
N ALA A 42 6.94 4.15 4.73
CA ALA A 42 5.57 3.67 4.75
C ALA A 42 4.84 3.98 3.44
N LEU A 43 4.96 5.21 2.92
CA LEU A 43 4.40 5.61 1.63
C LEU A 43 4.99 4.82 0.47
N PHE A 44 6.31 4.58 0.46
CA PHE A 44 6.97 3.77 -0.56
C PHE A 44 6.53 2.31 -0.51
N LEU A 45 6.39 1.70 0.68
CA LEU A 45 5.88 0.35 0.84
C LEU A 45 4.40 0.25 0.45
N LEU A 46 3.57 1.27 0.73
CA LEU A 46 2.18 1.32 0.28
C LEU A 46 2.07 1.50 -1.24
N TYR A 47 2.92 2.35 -1.83
CA TYR A 47 3.01 2.51 -3.29
C TYR A 47 3.47 1.22 -3.95
N GLN A 48 4.51 0.58 -3.41
CA GLN A 48 4.99 -0.70 -3.90
C GLN A 48 3.96 -1.81 -3.65
N LYS A 49 3.20 -1.82 -2.55
CA LYS A 49 2.09 -2.76 -2.33
C LYS A 49 0.99 -2.55 -3.37
N ARG A 50 0.68 -1.28 -3.71
CA ARG A 50 -0.27 -0.93 -4.76
C ARG A 50 0.24 -1.27 -6.16
N HIS A 51 1.55 -1.22 -6.40
CA HIS A 51 2.19 -1.56 -7.67
C HIS A 51 2.60 -3.05 -7.78
N ARG A 52 2.69 -3.76 -6.64
CA ARG A 52 2.80 -5.21 -6.50
C ARG A 52 1.43 -5.89 -6.43
N SER A 53 0.35 -5.14 -6.61
CA SER A 53 -0.99 -5.67 -6.92
C SER A 53 -1.05 -6.21 -8.35
N GLY A 54 -0.23 -7.22 -8.60
CA GLY A 54 -0.28 -8.15 -9.71
C GLY A 54 0.58 -9.35 -9.31
N GLY A 55 0.10 -10.36 -8.59
CA GLY A 55 -1.20 -10.62 -7.99
C GLY A 55 -1.11 -12.04 -7.42
N SER A 56 -1.53 -12.25 -6.18
CA SER A 56 -1.86 -13.58 -5.68
C SER A 56 -3.21 -13.52 -4.97
N ASN A 57 -4.20 -14.09 -5.67
CA ASN A 57 -5.44 -14.70 -5.19
C ASN A 57 -6.57 -13.80 -4.66
N SER A 58 -7.39 -13.24 -5.57
CA SER A 58 -8.87 -13.14 -5.44
C SER A 58 -9.44 -12.10 -6.42
N VAL A 59 -10.33 -12.55 -7.30
CA VAL A 59 -11.40 -11.84 -8.04
C VAL A 59 -11.16 -10.34 -8.33
N ARG A 60 -10.69 -10.04 -9.54
CA ARG A 60 -10.77 -8.69 -10.13
C ARG A 60 -12.19 -8.45 -10.67
N ASN A 61 -13.04 -7.80 -9.88
CA ASN A 61 -14.19 -7.07 -10.38
C ASN A 61 -13.75 -5.61 -10.54
N GLY A 62 -13.30 -5.24 -11.74
CA GLY A 62 -12.97 -3.86 -12.11
C GLY A 62 -14.01 -3.34 -13.13
N PRO A 63 -14.41 -2.06 -13.05
CA PRO A 63 -15.30 -1.46 -14.03
C PRO A 63 -14.48 -1.01 -15.24
N LEU A 64 -14.67 -1.66 -16.39
CA LEU A 64 -14.54 -1.16 -17.77
C LEU A 64 -14.49 -2.39 -18.71
N ASP A 65 -15.46 -2.47 -19.62
CA ASP A 65 -15.68 -3.50 -20.65
C ASP A 65 -16.05 -4.92 -20.19
N THR A 66 -17.32 -5.05 -19.84
CA THR A 66 -18.08 -6.23 -19.40
C THR A 66 -18.28 -7.35 -20.43
N THR A 67 -17.51 -7.43 -21.51
CA THR A 67 -17.87 -8.32 -22.65
C THR A 67 -16.86 -9.43 -22.95
N LYS A 68 -15.62 -9.36 -22.47
CA LYS A 68 -14.61 -10.41 -22.74
C LYS A 68 -14.03 -10.96 -21.45
N ARG A 69 -14.54 -12.12 -21.04
CA ARG A 69 -14.00 -12.89 -19.92
C ARG A 69 -12.94 -13.86 -20.44
N TYR A 70 -11.75 -13.79 -19.87
CA TYR A 70 -10.67 -14.73 -20.16
C TYR A 70 -10.77 -15.90 -19.19
N TYR A 71 -10.65 -17.13 -19.71
CA TYR A 71 -10.60 -18.36 -18.91
C TYR A 71 -9.31 -19.11 -19.19
N LYS A 72 -8.72 -19.67 -18.15
CA LYS A 72 -7.64 -20.64 -18.29
C LYS A 72 -8.18 -21.92 -18.91
N TYR A 73 -7.32 -22.67 -19.59
CA TYR A 73 -7.72 -23.99 -20.13
C TYR A 73 -8.27 -24.92 -19.03
N SER A 74 -7.64 -24.93 -17.86
CA SER A 74 -8.12 -25.69 -16.69
C SER A 74 -9.53 -25.31 -16.25
N GLU A 75 -9.90 -24.03 -16.40
CA GLU A 75 -11.24 -23.54 -16.08
C GLU A 75 -12.25 -24.03 -17.12
N VAL A 76 -11.90 -24.00 -18.41
CA VAL A 76 -12.72 -24.56 -19.50
C VAL A 76 -12.95 -26.06 -19.32
N VAL A 77 -11.90 -26.81 -18.97
CA VAL A 77 -12.00 -28.25 -18.66
C VAL A 77 -12.95 -28.49 -17.49
N LYS A 78 -12.83 -27.71 -16.42
CA LYS A 78 -13.71 -27.81 -15.26
C LYS A 78 -15.17 -27.48 -15.61
N MET A 79 -15.40 -26.40 -16.36
CA MET A 79 -16.75 -25.96 -16.73
C MET A 79 -17.46 -26.97 -17.64
N THR A 80 -16.72 -27.65 -18.51
CA THR A 80 -17.26 -28.62 -19.48
C THR A 80 -17.30 -30.06 -18.96
N ASN A 81 -17.02 -30.28 -17.66
CA ASN A 81 -16.79 -31.60 -17.08
C ASN A 81 -15.89 -32.48 -17.95
N ASN A 82 -14.70 -31.98 -18.29
CA ASN A 82 -13.74 -32.63 -19.17
C ASN A 82 -14.30 -32.94 -20.58
N PHE A 83 -15.09 -32.01 -21.13
CA PHE A 83 -15.71 -32.11 -22.47
C PHE A 83 -16.64 -33.33 -22.65
N GLU A 84 -17.32 -33.76 -21.59
CA GLU A 84 -18.16 -34.96 -21.61
C GLU A 84 -19.41 -34.80 -22.49
N ARG A 85 -20.12 -33.68 -22.36
CA ARG A 85 -21.44 -33.47 -22.98
C ARG A 85 -21.35 -32.60 -24.23
N VAL A 86 -21.59 -33.20 -25.40
CA VAL A 86 -21.66 -32.51 -26.70
C VAL A 86 -23.09 -32.02 -26.97
N LEU A 87 -23.23 -30.76 -27.33
CA LEU A 87 -24.49 -30.14 -27.77
C LEU A 87 -24.64 -30.20 -29.30
N GLY A 88 -23.54 -30.16 -30.05
CA GLY A 88 -23.57 -30.21 -31.51
C GLY A 88 -22.21 -30.49 -32.14
N LYS A 89 -22.21 -30.94 -33.39
CA LYS A 89 -21.01 -31.19 -34.20
C LYS A 89 -21.22 -30.67 -35.62
N GLY A 90 -20.23 -29.96 -36.17
CA GLY A 90 -20.27 -29.46 -37.54
C GLY A 90 -18.89 -29.10 -38.07
N GLY A 91 -18.82 -28.39 -39.20
CA GLY A 91 -17.56 -27.98 -39.84
C GLY A 91 -16.68 -27.08 -38.97
N PHE A 92 -17.25 -26.44 -37.96
CA PHE A 92 -16.54 -25.61 -36.97
C PHE A 92 -16.06 -26.39 -35.74
N GLY A 93 -16.33 -27.70 -35.66
CA GLY A 93 -15.93 -28.57 -34.55
C GLY A 93 -17.11 -29.02 -33.67
N LYS A 94 -16.78 -29.41 -32.43
CA LYS A 94 -17.74 -29.87 -31.42
C LYS A 94 -18.06 -28.73 -30.45
N VAL A 95 -19.35 -28.53 -30.19
CA VAL A 95 -19.84 -27.61 -29.16
C VAL A 95 -20.17 -28.42 -27.91
N TYR A 96 -19.66 -28.01 -26.75
CA TYR A 96 -19.84 -28.70 -25.48
C TYR A 96 -20.66 -27.87 -24.50
N HIS A 97 -21.39 -28.54 -23.62
CA HIS A 97 -22.10 -27.92 -22.52
C HIS A 97 -21.11 -27.48 -21.44
N GLY A 98 -21.26 -26.26 -20.92
CA GLY A 98 -20.43 -25.72 -19.83
C GLY A 98 -21.27 -25.11 -18.71
N VAL A 99 -20.81 -25.20 -17.46
CA VAL A 99 -21.44 -24.54 -16.29
C VAL A 99 -20.42 -23.67 -15.59
N LEU A 100 -20.76 -22.40 -15.34
CA LEU A 100 -19.88 -21.41 -14.73
C LEU A 100 -20.54 -20.85 -13.47
N ASN A 101 -19.98 -21.15 -12.30
CA ASN A 101 -20.44 -20.62 -11.00
C ASN A 101 -21.94 -20.91 -10.73
N ASP A 102 -22.40 -22.13 -10.97
CA ASP A 102 -23.79 -22.58 -10.79
C ASP A 102 -24.83 -21.90 -11.68
N ASP A 103 -24.44 -20.88 -12.44
CA ASP A 103 -25.23 -20.30 -13.52
C ASP A 103 -24.90 -21.03 -14.85
N GLN A 104 -25.95 -21.51 -15.51
CA GLN A 104 -25.85 -22.07 -16.87
C GLN A 104 -25.71 -20.91 -17.87
N VAL A 105 -24.79 -21.04 -18.82
CA VAL A 105 -24.58 -20.09 -19.92
C VAL A 105 -24.74 -20.77 -21.27
#